data_AF-A0A6A4RIG7-F1
#
_entry.id   AF-A0A6A4RIG7-F1
#
_cell.length_a   1.000
_cell.length_b   1.000
_cell.length_c   1.000
_cell.angle_alpha   90.00
_cell.angle_beta   90.00
_cell.angle_gamma   90.00
#
_symmetry.space_group_name_H-M   'P 1'
#
loop_
_entity.id
_entity.type
_entity.pdbx_description
1 polymer ?
#
loop_
_entity_poly.entity_id
_entity_poly.type
_entity_poly.pdbx_seq_one_letter_code
_entity_poly.pdbx_strand_id
1 'polypeptide(L)'
;MPLSSFLLKPMQRITRYPLIIKNILEHTPEGHADRGPLREALERAEELCSQVNEGVREKENSDRLEWIQSRVQSEGPIEHLVFNSLSNCLGPRKLLHSGRLYKTKSSRELWAFLFNDFLLLTHSAKPFSSSGPDKLFSPKFNIQLKIYKTGNMGPENQSSI
;
A
#
# COMPACT_ATOMS: atom_id res chain seq x y z
N MET A 1 -20.53 25.30 -6.94
CA MET A 1 -19.48 24.26 -6.86
C MET A 1 -19.49 23.64 -5.47
N PRO A 2 -19.39 22.30 -5.34
CA PRO A 2 -19.41 21.60 -4.05
C PRO A 2 -18.09 21.76 -3.29
N LEU A 3 -18.11 21.64 -1.96
CA LEU A 3 -16.92 21.74 -1.09
C LEU A 3 -15.79 20.80 -1.54
N SER A 4 -16.12 19.58 -1.96
CA SER A 4 -15.16 18.58 -2.46
C SER A 4 -14.26 19.13 -3.58
N SER A 5 -14.79 19.97 -4.46
CA SER A 5 -14.01 20.59 -5.55
C SER A 5 -12.95 21.58 -5.04
N PHE A 6 -13.18 22.22 -3.89
CA PHE A 6 -12.22 23.14 -3.29
C PHE A 6 -11.07 22.38 -2.60
N LEU A 7 -11.34 21.19 -2.07
CA LEU A 7 -10.33 20.36 -1.41
C LEU A 7 -9.26 19.83 -2.39
N LEU A 8 -9.58 19.73 -3.68
CA LEU A 8 -8.60 19.35 -4.72
C LEU A 8 -7.67 20.50 -5.13
N LYS A 9 -8.01 21.76 -4.82
CA LYS A 9 -7.26 22.93 -5.31
C LYS A 9 -5.78 22.95 -4.92
N PRO A 10 -5.36 22.57 -3.70
CA PRO A 10 -3.95 22.54 -3.34
C PRO A 10 -3.14 21.57 -4.20
N MET A 11 -3.64 20.34 -4.40
CA MET A 11 -2.99 19.35 -5.25
C MET A 11 -2.90 19.81 -6.72
N GLN A 12 -3.98 20.41 -7.23
CA GLN A 12 -4.00 21.00 -8.57
C GLN A 12 -3.03 22.18 -8.71
N ARG A 13 -2.80 22.95 -7.64
CA ARG A 13 -1.90 24.10 -7.68
C ARG A 13 -0.44 23.65 -7.72
N ILE A 14 -0.08 22.69 -6.87
CA ILE A 14 1.29 22.14 -6.78
C ILE A 14 1.71 21.58 -8.15
N THR A 15 0.86 20.75 -8.75
CA THR A 15 1.13 20.12 -10.07
C THR A 15 1.18 21.11 -11.23
N ARG A 16 0.65 22.33 -11.08
CA ARG A 16 0.70 23.38 -12.12
C ARG A 16 2.00 24.19 -12.12
N TYR A 17 2.70 24.29 -11.00
CA TYR A 17 3.92 25.12 -10.93
C TYR A 17 4.99 24.69 -11.92
N PRO A 18 5.33 23.39 -12.06
CA PRO A 18 6.31 22.96 -13.06
C PRO A 18 5.92 23.38 -14.49
N LEU A 19 4.64 23.24 -14.85
CA LEU A 19 4.14 23.59 -16.18
C LEU A 19 4.27 25.09 -16.47
N ILE A 20 3.94 25.94 -15.49
CA ILE A 20 4.02 27.39 -15.64
C ILE A 20 5.48 27.84 -15.70
N ILE A 21 6.33 27.35 -14.80
CA ILE A 21 7.75 27.72 -14.74
C ILE A 21 8.47 27.27 -16.02
N LYS A 22 8.20 26.04 -16.49
CA LYS A 22 8.73 25.53 -17.74
C LYS A 22 8.37 26.41 -18.93
N ASN A 23 7.11 26.85 -19.02
CA ASN A 23 6.67 27.74 -20.10
C ASN A 23 7.42 29.09 -20.06
N ILE A 24 7.60 29.68 -18.87
CA ILE A 24 8.38 30.91 -18.70
C ILE A 24 9.85 30.68 -19.13
N LEU A 25 10.45 29.57 -18.71
CA LEU A 25 11.83 29.21 -19.05
C LEU A 25 12.03 29.01 -20.55
N GLU A 26 11.08 28.40 -21.25
CA GLU A 26 11.09 28.21 -22.71
C GLU A 26 11.08 29.55 -23.48
N HIS A 27 10.48 30.58 -22.91
CA HIS A 27 10.42 31.93 -23.49
C HIS A 27 11.46 32.90 -22.92
N THR A 28 12.37 32.43 -22.06
CA THR A 28 13.44 33.25 -21.48
C THR A 28 14.76 33.00 -22.24
N PRO A 29 15.38 34.00 -22.88
CA PRO A 29 16.60 33.82 -23.68
C PRO A 29 17.78 33.22 -22.88
N GLU A 30 18.68 32.50 -23.56
CA GLU A 30 19.84 31.82 -22.94
C GLU A 30 20.74 32.75 -22.09
N GLY A 31 20.91 34.01 -22.50
CA GLY A 31 21.74 34.98 -21.78
C GLY A 31 21.02 35.79 -20.70
N HIS A 32 19.73 35.52 -20.44
CA HIS A 32 18.95 36.29 -19.47
C HIS A 32 19.28 35.88 -18.03
N ALA A 33 19.40 36.85 -17.12
CA ALA A 33 19.78 36.62 -15.72
C ALA A 33 18.84 35.64 -14.99
N ASP A 34 17.54 35.65 -15.33
CA ASP A 34 16.54 34.78 -14.70
C ASP A 34 16.60 33.32 -15.16
N ARG A 35 17.36 32.98 -16.21
CA ARG A 35 17.34 31.62 -16.76
C ARG A 35 17.88 30.57 -15.79
N GLY A 36 18.95 30.89 -15.06
CA GLY A 36 19.51 30.05 -14.00
C GLY A 36 18.50 29.81 -12.86
N PRO A 37 17.99 30.89 -12.22
CA PRO A 37 16.95 30.79 -11.21
C PRO A 37 15.69 30.04 -11.67
N LEU A 38 15.24 30.23 -12.91
CA LEU A 38 14.07 29.52 -13.45
C LEU A 38 14.31 28.02 -13.61
N ARG A 39 15.53 27.60 -13.95
CA ARG A 39 15.88 26.18 -14.02
C ARG A 39 15.86 25.52 -12.64
N GLU A 40 16.45 26.18 -11.65
CA GLU A 40 16.40 25.70 -10.26
C GLU A 40 14.95 25.66 -9.75
N ALA A 41 14.16 26.72 -10.00
CA ALA A 41 12.77 26.76 -9.60
C ALA A 41 11.93 25.63 -10.24
N LEU A 42 12.21 25.26 -11.49
CA LEU A 42 11.56 24.13 -12.17
C LEU A 42 11.90 22.81 -11.47
N GLU A 43 13.19 22.56 -11.23
CA GLU A 43 13.66 21.35 -10.53
C GLU A 43 13.01 21.22 -9.15
N ARG A 44 13.00 22.31 -8.37
CA ARG A 44 12.35 22.35 -7.05
C ARG A 44 10.85 22.09 -7.12
N ALA A 45 10.17 22.60 -8.13
CA ALA A 45 8.74 22.39 -8.30
C ALA A 45 8.41 20.94 -8.68
N GLU A 46 9.25 20.30 -9.51
CA GLU A 46 9.14 18.88 -9.86
C GLU A 46 9.44 17.98 -8.66
N GLU A 47 10.49 18.31 -7.89
CA GLU A 47 10.84 17.62 -6.65
C GLU A 47 9.68 17.67 -5.64
N LEU A 48 9.08 18.84 -5.45
CA LEU A 48 7.90 19.00 -4.59
C LEU A 48 6.73 18.13 -5.04
N CYS A 49 6.47 18.03 -6.34
CA CYS A 49 5.42 17.16 -6.86
C CYS A 49 5.70 15.68 -6.54
N SER A 50 6.95 15.25 -6.68
CA SER A 50 7.37 13.90 -6.32
C SER A 50 7.21 13.63 -4.82
N GLN A 51 7.67 14.54 -3.96
CA GLN A 51 7.56 14.41 -2.51
C GLN A 51 6.09 14.31 -2.05
N VAL A 52 5.20 15.12 -2.63
CA VAL A 52 3.76 15.06 -2.32
C VAL A 52 3.17 13.71 -2.75
N ASN A 53 3.51 13.22 -3.95
CA ASN A 53 3.03 11.94 -4.43
C ASN A 53 3.50 10.78 -3.53
N GLU A 54 4.77 10.78 -3.12
CA GLU A 54 5.30 9.77 -2.22
C GLU A 54 4.69 9.88 -0.81
N GLY A 55 4.48 11.09 -0.29
CA GLY A 55 3.79 11.27 1.00
C GLY A 55 2.36 10.72 0.99
N VAL A 56 1.62 10.88 -0.11
CA VAL A 56 0.29 10.24 -0.28
C VAL A 56 0.43 8.72 -0.29
N ARG A 57 1.38 8.17 -1.05
CA ARG A 57 1.62 6.73 -1.14
C ARG A 57 1.99 6.12 0.23
N GLU A 58 2.82 6.81 1.01
CA GLU A 58 3.23 6.38 2.34
C GLU A 58 2.06 6.40 3.33
N LYS A 59 1.22 7.44 3.27
CA LYS A 59 0.01 7.53 4.10
C LYS A 59 -0.97 6.41 3.78
N GLU A 60 -1.24 6.16 2.49
CA GLU A 60 -2.10 5.05 2.05
C GLU A 60 -1.54 3.68 2.50
N ASN A 61 -0.23 3.49 2.43
CA ASN A 61 0.42 2.28 2.95
C ASN A 61 0.22 2.15 4.46
N SER A 62 0.46 3.22 5.23
CA SER A 62 0.25 3.24 6.69
C SER A 62 -1.19 2.87 7.06
N ASP A 63 -2.17 3.49 6.40
CA ASP A 63 -3.60 3.23 6.65
C ASP A 63 -3.97 1.76 6.34
N ARG A 64 -3.39 1.17 5.28
CA ARG A 64 -3.58 -0.25 4.96
C ARG A 64 -2.94 -1.16 6.01
N LEU A 65 -1.76 -0.84 6.51
CA LEU A 65 -1.08 -1.63 7.55
C LEU A 65 -1.85 -1.58 8.88
N GLU A 66 -2.36 -0.41 9.25
CA GLU A 66 -3.25 -0.24 10.42
C GLU A 66 -4.55 -1.03 10.25
N TRP A 67 -5.13 -1.00 9.05
CA TRP A 67 -6.30 -1.83 8.76
C TRP A 67 -6.00 -3.31 8.97
N ILE A 68 -4.88 -3.82 8.43
CA ILE A 68 -4.47 -5.23 8.60
C ILE A 68 -4.28 -5.56 10.07
N GLN A 69 -3.62 -4.68 10.84
CA GLN A 69 -3.44 -4.84 12.29
C GLN A 69 -4.76 -5.02 13.03
N SER A 70 -5.79 -4.24 12.67
CA SER A 70 -7.10 -4.30 13.32
C SER A 70 -7.94 -5.53 12.94
N ARG A 71 -7.66 -6.17 11.79
CA ARG A 71 -8.49 -7.24 11.22
C ARG A 71 -7.88 -8.63 11.30
N VAL A 72 -6.55 -8.73 11.35
CA VAL A 72 -5.83 -10.00 11.43
C VAL A 72 -5.60 -10.36 12.89
N GLN A 73 -6.21 -11.46 13.34
CA GLN A 73 -5.96 -12.06 14.64
C GLN A 73 -4.75 -12.98 14.57
N SER A 74 -3.72 -12.67 15.37
CA SER A 74 -2.61 -13.57 15.68
C SER A 74 -2.94 -14.33 16.97
N GLU A 75 -3.29 -15.60 16.85
CA GLU A 75 -3.40 -16.52 17.99
C GLU A 75 -2.12 -17.39 18.04
N GLY A 76 -1.41 -17.45 19.18
CA GLY A 76 -0.21 -18.28 19.40
C GLY A 76 1.14 -17.53 19.48
N PRO A 77 2.30 -18.23 19.47
CA PRO A 77 3.62 -17.70 19.85
C PRO A 77 4.22 -16.65 18.89
N ILE A 78 3.51 -16.30 17.82
CA ILE A 78 3.76 -15.05 17.07
C ILE A 78 3.12 -13.93 17.88
N GLU A 79 3.60 -13.75 19.11
CA GLU A 79 3.13 -12.71 20.00
C GLU A 79 3.69 -11.39 19.47
N HIS A 80 2.79 -10.46 19.13
CA HIS A 80 3.09 -9.06 18.78
C HIS A 80 3.68 -8.79 17.39
N LEU A 81 3.14 -9.38 16.33
CA LEU A 81 3.39 -8.83 14.98
C LEU A 81 2.73 -7.44 14.86
N VAL A 82 3.56 -6.40 14.87
CA VAL A 82 3.14 -5.03 14.55
C VAL A 82 3.35 -4.79 13.05
N PHE A 83 2.26 -4.63 12.29
CA PHE A 83 2.33 -4.48 10.83
C PHE A 83 2.94 -3.14 10.42
N ASN A 84 2.48 -2.04 11.03
CA ASN A 84 2.97 -0.69 10.76
C ASN A 84 4.25 -0.42 11.58
N SER A 85 5.34 -1.08 11.18
CA SER A 85 6.64 -1.01 11.87
C SER A 85 7.80 -1.12 10.89
N LEU A 86 9.02 -0.96 11.40
CA LEU A 86 10.24 -1.22 10.64
C LEU A 86 10.43 -2.73 10.47
N SER A 87 10.85 -3.14 9.28
CA SER A 87 11.36 -4.48 8.99
C SER A 87 12.81 -4.63 9.48
N ASN A 88 13.31 -5.87 9.50
CA ASN A 88 14.66 -6.17 9.99
C ASN A 88 15.78 -5.53 9.17
N CYS A 89 15.59 -5.34 7.86
CA CYS A 89 16.65 -4.85 6.97
C CYS A 89 16.19 -3.97 5.80
N LEU A 90 14.88 -3.81 5.57
CA LEU A 90 14.33 -3.11 4.40
C LEU A 90 13.68 -1.76 4.76
N GLY A 91 13.86 -1.28 6.00
CA GLY A 91 13.22 -0.07 6.49
C GLY A 91 11.72 -0.27 6.74
N PRO A 92 10.87 0.77 6.57
CA PRO A 92 9.44 0.68 6.81
C PRO A 92 8.75 -0.43 6.02
N ARG A 93 7.85 -1.18 6.66
CA ARG A 93 7.08 -2.22 5.98
C ARG A 93 6.18 -1.61 4.90
N LYS A 94 6.13 -2.26 3.74
CA LYS A 94 5.27 -1.86 2.61
C LYS A 94 4.40 -3.03 2.19
N LEU A 95 3.09 -2.80 2.08
CA LEU A 95 2.19 -3.75 1.43
C LEU A 95 2.34 -3.61 -0.08
N LEU A 96 2.90 -4.64 -0.72
CA LEU A 96 3.15 -4.65 -2.16
C LEU A 96 1.93 -5.14 -2.95
N HIS A 97 1.23 -6.16 -2.43
CA HIS A 97 0.05 -6.73 -3.09
C HIS A 97 -0.85 -7.45 -2.10
N SER A 98 -2.13 -7.60 -2.44
CA SER A 98 -3.02 -8.49 -1.70
C SER A 98 -4.08 -9.12 -2.61
N GLY A 99 -4.54 -10.32 -2.28
CA GLY A 99 -5.55 -10.99 -3.11
C GLY A 99 -5.91 -12.39 -2.66
N ARG A 100 -6.92 -12.95 -3.32
CA ARG A 100 -7.40 -14.31 -3.08
C ARG A 100 -6.45 -15.34 -3.68
N LEU A 101 -6.15 -16.38 -2.91
CA LEU A 101 -5.42 -17.56 -3.36
C LEU A 101 -6.23 -18.80 -3.00
N TYR A 102 -6.14 -19.83 -3.85
CA TYR A 102 -6.76 -21.13 -3.59
C TYR A 102 -5.65 -22.17 -3.39
N LYS A 103 -5.71 -22.91 -2.28
CA LYS A 103 -4.74 -23.97 -2.02
C LYS A 103 -5.00 -25.15 -2.96
N THR A 104 -4.04 -25.52 -3.80
CA THR A 104 -4.20 -26.54 -4.86
C THR A 104 -4.78 -27.87 -4.37
N LYS A 105 -4.29 -28.41 -3.24
CA LYS A 105 -4.71 -29.73 -2.75
C LYS A 105 -6.07 -29.77 -2.04
N SER A 106 -6.51 -28.65 -1.46
CA SER A 106 -7.73 -28.61 -0.64
C SER A 106 -8.78 -27.65 -1.17
N SER A 107 -8.49 -26.96 -2.29
CA SER A 107 -9.24 -25.83 -2.83
C SER A 107 -9.67 -24.79 -1.79
N ARG A 108 -8.91 -24.68 -0.69
CA ARG A 108 -9.25 -23.80 0.42
C ARG A 108 -8.97 -22.36 0.00
N GLU A 109 -9.97 -21.51 0.16
CA GLU A 109 -9.85 -20.08 -0.10
C GLU A 109 -9.04 -19.41 1.02
N LEU A 110 -8.01 -18.67 0.61
CA LEU A 110 -7.12 -17.90 1.46
C LEU A 110 -7.04 -16.46 0.94
N TRP A 111 -6.70 -15.54 1.82
CA TRP A 111 -6.31 -14.18 1.44
C TRP A 111 -4.85 -13.95 1.76
N ALA A 112 -4.08 -13.56 0.74
CA ALA A 112 -2.67 -13.28 0.85
C ALA A 112 -2.39 -11.78 0.95
N PHE A 113 -1.45 -11.41 1.82
CA PHE A 113 -0.84 -10.09 1.88
C PHE A 113 0.66 -10.25 1.64
N LEU A 114 1.14 -9.67 0.54
CA LEU A 114 2.55 -9.63 0.20
C LEU A 114 3.14 -8.32 0.71
N PHE A 115 4.04 -8.43 1.69
CA PHE A 115 4.86 -7.32 2.15
C PHE A 115 6.24 -7.37 1.51
N ASN A 116 7.03 -6.30 1.67
CA ASN A 116 8.42 -6.27 1.23
C ASN A 116 9.33 -7.25 2.00
N ASP A 117 8.94 -7.67 3.20
CA ASP A 117 9.75 -8.51 4.09
C ASP A 117 9.17 -9.94 4.29
N PHE A 118 7.87 -10.17 4.07
CA PHE A 118 7.27 -11.51 4.13
C PHE A 118 5.94 -11.63 3.37
N LEU A 119 5.48 -12.87 3.21
CA LEU A 119 4.14 -13.21 2.72
C LEU A 119 3.27 -13.72 3.87
N LEU A 120 2.11 -13.11 4.09
CA LEU A 120 1.11 -13.56 5.06
C LEU A 120 -0.06 -14.23 4.36
N LEU A 121 -0.38 -15.45 4.79
CA LEU A 121 -1.61 -16.13 4.40
C LEU A 121 -2.61 -16.06 5.54
N THR A 122 -3.86 -15.75 5.20
CA THR A 122 -4.97 -15.67 6.14
C THR A 122 -6.18 -16.43 5.63
N HIS A 123 -7.09 -16.74 6.52
CA HIS A 123 -8.40 -17.28 6.19
C HIS A 123 -9.47 -16.55 6.99
N SER A 124 -10.72 -16.63 6.52
CA SER A 124 -11.87 -16.16 7.27
C SER A 124 -12.88 -17.29 7.43
N ALA A 125 -13.70 -17.20 8.48
CA ALA A 125 -14.85 -18.09 8.65
C ALA A 125 -15.97 -17.78 7.64
N LYS A 126 -16.04 -16.52 7.17
CA LYS A 126 -16.98 -16.10 6.12
C LYS A 126 -16.28 -16.19 4.76
N PRO A 127 -16.94 -16.67 3.70
CA PRO A 127 -16.35 -16.71 2.37
C PRO A 127 -16.00 -15.31 1.90
N PHE A 128 -14.92 -15.18 1.14
CA PHE A 128 -14.56 -13.90 0.55
C PHE A 128 -15.52 -13.65 -0.61
N SER A 129 -16.45 -12.70 -0.44
CA SER A 129 -17.35 -12.31 -1.54
C SER A 129 -16.54 -11.98 -2.80
N SER A 130 -17.13 -12.17 -3.99
CA SER A 130 -16.49 -12.13 -5.32
C SER A 130 -15.84 -10.79 -5.74
N SER A 131 -15.57 -9.89 -4.81
CA SER A 131 -15.09 -8.53 -5.06
C SER A 131 -13.56 -8.42 -5.19
N GLY A 132 -13.10 -7.50 -6.05
CA GLY A 132 -11.68 -7.25 -6.35
C GLY A 132 -10.80 -6.86 -5.15
N PRO A 133 -9.47 -6.81 -5.34
CA PRO A 133 -8.47 -6.72 -4.27
C PRO A 133 -8.64 -5.49 -3.37
N ASP A 134 -9.03 -4.34 -3.93
CA ASP A 134 -9.16 -3.09 -3.18
C ASP A 134 -10.42 -3.01 -2.30
N LYS A 135 -11.43 -3.85 -2.54
CA LYS A 135 -12.65 -3.81 -1.72
C LYS A 135 -12.44 -4.36 -0.31
N LEU A 136 -11.37 -5.12 -0.07
CA LEU A 136 -11.09 -5.65 1.25
C LEU A 136 -10.87 -4.50 2.26
N PHE A 137 -10.13 -3.47 1.85
CA PHE A 137 -9.85 -2.28 2.68
C PHE A 137 -11.03 -1.30 2.76
N SER A 138 -12.16 -1.61 2.11
CA SER A 138 -13.35 -0.77 2.18
C SER A 138 -13.88 -0.69 3.61
N PRO A 139 -14.22 0.50 4.12
CA PRO A 139 -14.82 0.65 5.46
C PRO A 139 -16.12 -0.15 5.63
N LYS A 140 -16.81 -0.45 4.53
CA LYS A 140 -18.07 -1.21 4.51
C LYS A 140 -17.86 -2.71 4.69
N PHE A 141 -16.63 -3.21 4.54
CA PHE A 141 -16.33 -4.64 4.58
C PHE A 141 -15.79 -5.03 5.96
N ASN A 142 -16.66 -5.56 6.81
CA ASN A 142 -16.33 -5.97 8.17
C ASN A 142 -15.99 -7.47 8.22
N ILE A 143 -14.73 -7.80 7.94
CA ILE A 143 -14.21 -9.18 7.99
C ILE A 143 -13.12 -9.30 9.06
N GLN A 144 -13.15 -10.41 9.80
CA GLN A 144 -12.03 -10.84 10.64
C GLN A 144 -11.27 -11.95 9.93
N LEU A 145 -9.95 -11.84 9.97
CA LEU A 145 -9.01 -12.75 9.35
C LEU A 145 -8.20 -13.43 10.45
N LYS A 146 -7.97 -14.73 10.30
CA LYS A 146 -7.07 -15.49 11.15
C LYS A 146 -5.85 -15.89 10.34
N ILE A 147 -4.67 -15.76 10.95
CA ILE A 147 -3.43 -16.22 10.33
C ILE A 147 -3.58 -17.70 9.97
N TYR A 148 -3.34 -18.02 8.71
CA TYR A 148 -3.35 -19.39 8.25
C TYR A 148 -2.05 -20.06 8.71
N LYS A 149 -2.19 -21.01 9.64
CA LYS A 149 -1.10 -21.88 10.04
C LYS A 149 -1.21 -23.19 9.27
N THR A 150 -0.09 -23.66 8.74
CA THR A 150 0.07 -25.04 8.32
C THR A 150 0.20 -25.90 9.59
N GLY A 151 -0.92 -26.11 10.30
CA GLY A 151 -0.95 -27.00 11.46
C GLY A 151 -1.04 -28.46 11.01
N ASN A 152 -0.08 -29.26 11.46
CA ASN A 152 0.01 -30.72 11.47
C ASN A 152 -0.09 -31.42 10.10
N MET A 153 1.04 -31.96 9.64
CA MET A 153 1.03 -33.33 9.10
C MET A 153 0.33 -34.18 10.18
N GLY A 154 -0.97 -34.47 9.99
CA GLY A 154 -1.59 -35.58 10.71
C GLY A 154 -0.78 -36.84 10.44
N PRO A 155 -0.72 -37.81 11.36
CA PRO A 155 0.12 -38.97 11.19
C PRO A 155 -0.21 -39.59 9.83
N GLU A 156 0.79 -39.69 8.97
CA GLU A 156 0.70 -40.50 7.77
C GLU A 156 0.17 -41.86 8.21
N ASN A 157 -0.88 -42.33 7.53
CA ASN A 157 -1.34 -43.69 7.62
C ASN A 157 -0.15 -44.63 7.41
N GLN A 158 0.45 -45.11 8.51
CA GLN A 158 1.19 -46.36 8.50
C GLN A 158 0.19 -47.49 8.56
N SER A 159 -0.49 -47.71 7.43
CA SER A 159 -0.89 -49.04 7.03
C SER A 159 0.29 -49.62 6.26
N SER A 160 1.13 -50.42 6.92
CA SER A 160 2.02 -51.39 6.28
C SER A 160 2.50 -52.41 7.32
N ILE A 161 1.92 -53.60 7.17
CA ILE A 161 2.36 -54.96 7.55
C ILE A 161 2.33 -55.31 9.04
#